data_AF-A0A8S9LDH0-F1
#
_entry.id   AF-A0A8S9LDH0-F1
#
_cell.length_a   1.000
_cell.length_b   1.000
_cell.length_c   1.000
_cell.angle_alpha   90.00
_cell.angle_beta   90.00
_cell.angle_gamma   90.00
#
_symmetry.space_group_name_H-M   'P 1'
#
loop_
_entity.id
_entity.type
_entity.pdbx_description
1 polymer ?
#
loop_
_entity_poly.entity_id
_entity_poly.type
_entity_poly.pdbx_seq_one_letter_code
_entity_poly.pdbx_strand_id
1 'polypeptide(L)'
;MSDACATPNKVAPSGRGPCLIEGVSKTSLVKQASDLRGRSVKVVNCHDSVIYLLAPLRYATVHGCSDTTIVLGAVGKALRVEHCERVHVIAAAKRVCIANCRECVFFLGVNQRPLIVGDNHKLQVAPYNTYYSHLGEHMSEVGLESTINKWDKPLALGAVDPHDSLSHPAGVSDAQAESAACVDPDQFVNFLIPNWFSGEDTGSTKDNPFPLPDTYMAAQQRNLKNLDETRRSLRETPLEENRKKELSSALHVYFKDWLYASGNIRQLYCLQGD
;
A
#
# COMPACT_ATOMS: atom_id res chain seq x y z
N MET A 1 -31.22 -30.09 30.88
CA MET A 1 -29.82 -29.98 30.43
C MET A 1 -29.73 -28.78 29.51
N SER A 2 -28.98 -27.77 29.99
CA SER A 2 -28.22 -26.76 29.22
C SER A 2 -28.95 -25.85 28.23
N ASP A 3 -29.51 -24.75 28.77
CA ASP A 3 -29.53 -23.44 28.10
C ASP A 3 -28.19 -22.74 28.35
N ALA A 4 -27.49 -22.32 27.30
CA ALA A 4 -26.28 -21.51 27.40
C ALA A 4 -26.45 -20.24 26.57
N CYS A 5 -26.89 -19.17 27.25
CA CYS A 5 -26.87 -17.80 26.76
C CYS A 5 -25.41 -17.31 26.76
N ALA A 6 -24.81 -17.16 25.58
CA ALA A 6 -23.47 -16.59 25.41
C ALA A 6 -23.56 -15.05 25.43
N THR A 7 -22.86 -14.45 26.39
CA THR A 7 -22.68 -12.99 26.55
C THR A 7 -21.62 -12.46 25.58
N PRO A 8 -21.64 -11.15 25.24
CA PRO A 8 -20.79 -10.58 24.20
C PRO A 8 -19.32 -10.55 24.64
N ASN A 9 -18.44 -11.02 23.75
CA ASN A 9 -16.99 -11.08 23.91
C ASN A 9 -16.38 -9.71 24.26
N LYS A 10 -16.09 -9.49 25.55
CA LYS A 10 -15.11 -8.50 25.99
C LYS A 10 -13.72 -9.00 25.62
N VAL A 11 -13.12 -8.42 24.59
CA VAL A 11 -11.71 -8.67 24.24
C VAL A 11 -10.83 -8.00 25.30
N ALA A 12 -10.20 -8.81 26.16
CA ALA A 12 -9.20 -8.33 27.11
C ALA A 12 -7.93 -7.89 26.36
N PRO A 13 -7.30 -6.76 26.70
CA PRO A 13 -6.03 -6.35 26.11
C PRO A 13 -4.92 -7.18 26.75
N SER A 14 -4.69 -8.39 26.24
CA SER A 14 -3.54 -9.20 26.61
C SER A 14 -2.62 -9.43 25.39
N GLY A 15 -1.32 -9.24 25.64
CA GLY A 15 -0.25 -9.49 24.69
C GLY A 15 0.65 -8.28 24.48
N ARG A 16 1.71 -8.16 25.30
CA ARG A 16 2.87 -7.25 25.08
C ARG A 16 3.62 -7.52 23.77
N GLY A 17 3.22 -8.53 22.99
CA GLY A 17 3.80 -8.89 21.70
C GLY A 17 3.18 -8.14 20.52
N PRO A 18 3.83 -8.20 19.35
CA PRO A 18 3.26 -7.70 18.11
C PRO A 18 1.97 -8.46 17.75
N CYS A 19 0.99 -7.78 17.17
CA CYS A 19 -0.14 -8.42 16.52
C CYS A 19 0.38 -9.11 15.25
N LEU A 20 0.28 -10.44 15.21
CA LEU A 20 0.68 -11.25 14.07
C LEU A 20 -0.52 -11.47 13.15
N ILE A 21 -0.34 -11.19 11.87
CA ILE A 21 -1.27 -11.45 10.78
C ILE A 21 -0.52 -12.37 9.83
N GLU A 22 -0.92 -13.64 9.79
CA GLU A 22 -0.19 -14.67 9.07
C GLU A 22 -1.11 -15.47 8.16
N GLY A 23 -0.60 -15.84 6.98
CA GLY A 23 -1.25 -16.82 6.10
C GLY A 23 -2.55 -16.34 5.44
N VAL A 24 -2.77 -15.02 5.34
CA VAL A 24 -3.91 -14.47 4.59
C VAL A 24 -3.71 -14.80 3.11
N SER A 25 -4.67 -15.51 2.53
CA SER A 25 -4.60 -16.02 1.16
C SER A 25 -5.91 -15.77 0.42
N LYS A 26 -5.83 -15.29 -0.82
CA LYS A 26 -6.98 -15.14 -1.75
C LYS A 26 -8.17 -14.39 -1.16
N THR A 27 -7.93 -13.55 -0.16
CA THR A 27 -8.94 -12.86 0.63
C THR A 27 -8.42 -11.49 1.00
N SER A 28 -9.30 -10.64 1.52
CA SER A 28 -8.94 -9.32 2.00
C SER A 28 -9.23 -9.19 3.49
N LEU A 29 -8.35 -8.49 4.19
CA LEU A 29 -8.41 -8.31 5.65
C LEU A 29 -8.40 -6.83 5.97
N VAL A 30 -9.28 -6.40 6.86
CA VAL A 30 -9.33 -5.02 7.37
C VAL A 30 -9.18 -5.04 8.89
N LYS A 31 -8.31 -4.20 9.43
CA LYS A 31 -8.18 -3.92 10.87
C LYS A 31 -8.16 -2.43 11.12
N GLN A 32 -8.85 -2.01 12.19
CA GLN A 32 -9.04 -0.60 12.54
C GLN A 32 -8.18 -0.20 13.75
N ALA A 33 -8.23 1.09 14.11
CA ALA A 33 -7.55 1.62 15.28
C ALA A 33 -7.94 0.88 16.58
N SER A 34 -9.21 0.49 16.73
CA SER A 34 -9.71 -0.31 17.86
C SER A 34 -8.94 -1.62 18.07
N ASP A 35 -8.41 -2.22 17.00
CA ASP A 35 -7.67 -3.49 17.04
C ASP A 35 -6.17 -3.31 17.32
N LEU A 36 -5.59 -2.21 16.81
CA LEU A 36 -4.14 -2.10 16.58
C LEU A 36 -3.47 -0.85 17.18
N ARG A 37 -4.23 0.08 17.78
CA ARG A 37 -3.72 1.38 18.27
C ARG A 37 -2.49 1.22 19.17
N GLY A 38 -1.38 1.85 18.77
CA GLY A 38 -0.11 1.86 19.50
C GLY A 38 0.63 0.51 19.53
N ARG A 39 0.11 -0.53 18.87
CA ARG A 39 0.73 -1.86 18.83
C ARG A 39 1.76 -1.95 17.71
N SER A 40 2.59 -2.98 17.79
CA SER A 40 3.45 -3.38 16.67
C SER A 40 2.75 -4.46 15.87
N VAL A 41 2.89 -4.47 14.55
CA VAL A 41 2.24 -5.46 13.68
C VAL A 41 3.26 -6.21 12.84
N LYS A 42 3.03 -7.50 12.64
CA LYS A 42 3.77 -8.33 11.70
C LYS A 42 2.79 -8.97 10.72
N VAL A 43 2.96 -8.68 9.43
CA VAL A 43 2.25 -9.32 8.33
C VAL A 43 3.21 -10.34 7.71
N VAL A 44 2.86 -11.62 7.75
CA VAL A 44 3.77 -12.72 7.43
C VAL A 44 3.11 -13.71 6.49
N ASN A 45 3.84 -14.20 5.47
CA ASN A 45 3.41 -15.30 4.60
C ASN A 45 2.02 -15.11 3.94
N CYS A 46 1.63 -13.87 3.68
CA CYS A 46 0.36 -13.54 3.04
C CYS A 46 0.52 -13.49 1.51
N HIS A 47 -0.42 -14.07 0.79
CA HIS A 47 -0.33 -14.23 -0.66
C HIS A 47 -1.67 -13.96 -1.34
N ASP A 48 -1.63 -13.43 -2.57
CA ASP A 48 -2.83 -13.18 -3.38
C ASP A 48 -3.94 -12.37 -2.67
N SER A 49 -3.56 -11.41 -1.82
CA SER A 49 -4.48 -10.80 -0.85
C SER A 49 -4.42 -9.27 -0.85
N VAL A 50 -5.39 -8.63 -0.21
CA VAL A 50 -5.35 -7.18 0.08
C VAL A 50 -5.56 -6.95 1.56
N ILE A 51 -4.58 -6.33 2.22
CA ILE A 51 -4.56 -6.18 3.67
C ILE A 51 -4.57 -4.69 4.02
N TYR A 52 -5.57 -4.27 4.79
CA TYR A 52 -5.77 -2.89 5.24
C TYR A 52 -5.59 -2.81 6.76
N LEU A 53 -4.54 -2.14 7.21
CA LEU A 53 -4.26 -1.91 8.63
C LEU A 53 -4.37 -0.42 8.94
N LEU A 54 -5.60 0.06 9.15
CA LEU A 54 -5.96 1.47 9.22
C LEU A 54 -5.86 1.98 10.67
N ALA A 55 -4.64 2.00 11.22
CA ALA A 55 -4.41 2.32 12.63
C ALA A 55 -3.07 3.06 12.86
N PRO A 56 -2.90 3.76 13.98
CA PRO A 56 -1.60 4.26 14.41
C PRO A 56 -0.78 3.09 14.96
N LEU A 57 0.34 2.77 14.31
CA LEU A 57 1.21 1.65 14.61
C LEU A 57 2.54 2.14 15.19
N ARG A 58 3.09 1.41 16.16
CA ARG A 58 4.42 1.70 16.70
C ARG A 58 5.52 1.21 15.75
N TYR A 59 5.42 -0.05 15.33
CA TYR A 59 6.30 -0.70 14.37
C TYR A 59 5.46 -1.57 13.43
N ALA A 60 5.88 -1.70 12.18
CA ALA A 60 5.27 -2.61 11.23
C ALA A 60 6.36 -3.46 10.56
N THR A 61 6.08 -4.75 10.37
CA THR A 61 6.94 -5.65 9.61
C THR A 61 6.10 -6.39 8.59
N VAL A 62 6.55 -6.42 7.35
CA VAL A 62 5.99 -7.24 6.27
C VAL A 62 7.06 -8.24 5.87
N HIS A 63 6.74 -9.53 5.89
CA HIS A 63 7.73 -10.58 5.66
C HIS A 63 7.14 -11.73 4.83
N GLY A 64 7.83 -12.15 3.76
CA GLY A 64 7.44 -13.36 3.04
C GLY A 64 6.10 -13.23 2.31
N CYS A 65 5.69 -12.02 1.92
CA CYS A 65 4.43 -11.80 1.22
C CYS A 65 4.62 -11.84 -0.30
N SER A 66 3.63 -12.35 -1.04
CA SER A 66 3.66 -12.39 -2.50
C SER A 66 2.35 -11.93 -3.13
N ASP A 67 2.39 -11.26 -4.27
CA ASP A 67 1.19 -10.88 -5.04
C ASP A 67 0.10 -10.17 -4.19
N THR A 68 0.53 -9.36 -3.23
CA THR A 68 -0.32 -8.81 -2.17
C THR A 68 -0.24 -7.29 -2.16
N THR A 69 -1.38 -6.62 -1.94
CA THR A 69 -1.40 -5.18 -1.66
C THR A 69 -1.59 -4.96 -0.16
N ILE A 70 -0.69 -4.20 0.46
CA ILE A 70 -0.67 -3.97 1.91
C ILE A 70 -0.74 -2.47 2.16
N VAL A 71 -1.86 -2.03 2.73
CA VAL A 71 -2.10 -0.66 3.14
C VAL A 71 -1.88 -0.55 4.64
N LEU A 72 -0.91 0.25 5.03
CA LEU A 72 -0.57 0.52 6.41
C LEU A 72 -0.97 1.94 6.79
N GLY A 73 -1.55 2.07 7.98
CA GLY A 73 -1.75 3.35 8.65
C GLY A 73 -0.44 4.00 9.09
N ALA A 74 -0.54 4.97 9.99
CA ALA A 74 0.59 5.78 10.41
C ALA A 74 1.58 4.97 11.28
N VAL A 75 2.82 4.76 10.82
CA VAL A 75 3.86 4.01 11.54
C VAL A 75 4.88 4.95 12.20
N GLY A 76 4.82 5.07 13.52
CA GLY A 76 5.60 6.05 14.27
C GLY A 76 7.12 5.83 14.31
N LYS A 77 7.59 4.58 14.36
CA LYS A 77 9.03 4.31 14.59
C LYS A 77 9.76 3.76 13.38
N ALA A 78 9.33 2.64 12.83
CA ALA A 78 9.94 2.02 11.66
C ALA A 78 9.00 0.99 11.01
N LEU A 79 9.03 0.96 9.68
CA LEU A 79 8.50 -0.10 8.83
C LEU A 79 9.67 -0.92 8.26
N ARG A 80 9.56 -2.24 8.32
CA ARG A 80 10.52 -3.19 7.73
C ARG A 80 9.78 -4.10 6.73
N VAL A 81 10.24 -4.17 5.49
CA VAL A 81 9.66 -5.04 4.45
C VAL A 81 10.74 -5.99 3.96
N GLU A 82 10.51 -7.29 4.06
CA GLU A 82 11.52 -8.31 3.77
C GLU A 82 10.99 -9.50 3.01
N HIS A 83 11.82 -10.08 2.13
CA HIS A 83 11.51 -11.34 1.45
C HIS A 83 10.16 -11.30 0.74
N CYS A 84 9.81 -10.17 0.10
CA CYS A 84 8.53 -9.97 -0.57
C CYS A 84 8.69 -9.96 -2.08
N GLU A 85 7.69 -10.47 -2.80
CA GLU A 85 7.70 -10.59 -4.27
C GLU A 85 6.39 -10.06 -4.88
N ARG A 86 6.45 -9.14 -5.85
CA ARG A 86 5.26 -8.55 -6.48
C ARG A 86 4.26 -7.98 -5.45
N VAL A 87 4.77 -7.30 -4.43
CA VAL A 87 3.97 -6.70 -3.36
C VAL A 87 3.88 -5.18 -3.55
N HIS A 88 2.67 -4.65 -3.37
CA HIS A 88 2.45 -3.20 -3.27
C HIS A 88 2.32 -2.82 -1.80
N VAL A 89 3.24 -2.00 -1.29
CA VAL A 89 3.18 -1.50 0.10
C VAL A 89 2.89 -0.01 0.08
N ILE A 90 1.79 0.37 0.72
CA ILE A 90 1.35 1.77 0.85
C ILE A 90 1.44 2.15 2.32
N ALA A 91 2.35 3.03 2.69
CA ALA A 91 2.61 3.32 4.10
C ALA A 91 3.12 4.74 4.38
N ALA A 92 2.62 5.32 5.47
CA ALA A 92 3.16 6.52 6.08
C ALA A 92 4.04 6.12 7.28
N ALA A 93 5.34 6.40 7.27
CA ALA A 93 6.26 5.89 8.28
C ALA A 93 7.44 6.82 8.56
N LYS A 94 7.95 6.83 9.79
CA LYS A 94 9.08 7.71 10.13
C LYS A 94 10.38 7.25 9.47
N ARG A 95 10.54 5.93 9.36
CA ARG A 95 11.68 5.23 8.77
C ARG A 95 11.17 3.99 8.05
N VAL A 96 11.79 3.66 6.93
CA VAL A 96 11.48 2.46 6.14
C VAL A 96 12.79 1.74 5.83
N CYS A 97 12.79 0.43 6.03
CA CYS A 97 13.86 -0.48 5.61
C CYS A 97 13.24 -1.55 4.71
N ILE A 98 13.80 -1.71 3.51
CA ILE A 98 13.40 -2.68 2.52
C ILE A 98 14.58 -3.62 2.29
N ALA A 99 14.35 -4.93 2.38
CA ALA A 99 15.40 -5.89 2.12
C ALA A 99 14.92 -7.14 1.39
N ASN A 100 15.78 -7.70 0.55
CA ASN A 100 15.52 -8.97 -0.14
C ASN A 100 14.15 -9.00 -0.86
N CYS A 101 13.77 -7.91 -1.53
CA CYS A 101 12.47 -7.76 -2.20
C CYS A 101 12.61 -7.77 -3.72
N ARG A 102 11.60 -8.31 -4.42
CA ARG A 102 11.60 -8.45 -5.88
C ARG A 102 10.32 -7.93 -6.50
N GLU A 103 10.45 -7.08 -7.52
CA GLU A 103 9.31 -6.57 -8.31
C GLU A 103 8.24 -5.91 -7.42
N CYS A 104 8.65 -5.27 -6.33
CA CYS A 104 7.76 -4.60 -5.38
C CYS A 104 7.66 -3.10 -5.65
N VAL A 105 6.49 -2.53 -5.35
CA VAL A 105 6.23 -1.09 -5.47
C VAL A 105 5.90 -0.52 -4.09
N PHE A 106 6.58 0.56 -3.71
CA PHE A 106 6.44 1.21 -2.41
C PHE A 106 5.90 2.63 -2.56
N PHE A 107 4.68 2.87 -2.10
CA PHE A 107 4.06 4.20 -2.04
C PHE A 107 4.26 4.77 -0.64
N LEU A 108 5.19 5.73 -0.52
CA LEU A 108 5.78 6.09 0.76
C LEU A 108 5.51 7.54 1.15
N GLY A 109 5.09 7.73 2.39
CA GLY A 109 5.08 9.02 3.09
C GLY A 109 6.07 8.97 4.23
N VAL A 110 7.32 9.41 4.00
CA VAL A 110 8.43 9.13 4.94
C VAL A 110 9.23 10.36 5.34
N ASN A 111 9.41 10.55 6.65
CA ASN A 111 10.19 11.67 7.19
C ASN A 111 11.71 11.49 7.01
N GLN A 112 12.16 10.24 6.87
CA GLN A 112 13.56 9.89 6.64
C GLN A 112 13.68 9.07 5.34
N ARG A 113 14.85 9.19 4.68
CA ARG A 113 15.13 8.45 3.46
C ARG A 113 14.96 6.93 3.68
N PRO A 114 14.29 6.20 2.76
CA PRO A 114 14.22 4.75 2.79
C PRO A 114 15.62 4.12 2.74
N LEU A 115 15.81 3.02 3.45
CA LEU A 115 17.01 2.18 3.34
C LEU A 115 16.67 0.94 2.52
N ILE A 116 17.49 0.62 1.52
CA ILE A 116 17.39 -0.58 0.70
C ILE A 116 18.62 -1.44 1.00
N VAL A 117 18.43 -2.67 1.45
CA VAL A 117 19.50 -3.54 1.95
C VAL A 117 19.39 -4.94 1.37
N GLY A 118 20.52 -5.59 1.10
CA GLY A 118 20.51 -6.97 0.60
C GLY A 118 20.14 -7.05 -0.88
N ASP A 119 19.67 -8.22 -1.31
CA ASP A 119 19.46 -8.54 -2.73
C ASP A 119 18.07 -8.11 -3.20
N ASN A 120 17.99 -6.95 -3.83
CA ASN A 120 16.73 -6.38 -4.29
C ASN A 120 16.73 -6.28 -5.81
N HIS A 121 15.59 -6.58 -6.43
CA HIS A 121 15.47 -6.57 -7.89
C HIS A 121 14.20 -5.86 -8.34
N LYS A 122 14.33 -4.94 -9.31
CA LYS A 122 13.20 -4.20 -9.91
C LYS A 122 12.28 -3.54 -8.87
N LEU A 123 12.86 -2.89 -7.86
CA LEU A 123 12.09 -2.13 -6.88
C LEU A 123 11.65 -0.78 -7.45
N GLN A 124 10.43 -0.38 -7.12
CA GLN A 124 9.92 0.95 -7.43
C GLN A 124 9.48 1.69 -6.18
N VAL A 125 9.75 2.99 -6.12
CA VAL A 125 9.28 3.91 -5.09
C VAL A 125 8.42 5.01 -5.70
N ALA A 126 7.40 5.44 -4.98
CA ALA A 126 6.51 6.52 -5.38
C ALA A 126 6.08 7.33 -4.15
N PRO A 127 5.58 8.55 -4.33
CA PRO A 127 4.97 9.29 -3.23
C PRO A 127 3.75 8.54 -2.70
N TYR A 128 3.43 8.73 -1.42
CA TYR A 128 2.20 8.22 -0.81
C TYR A 128 1.00 8.64 -1.64
N ASN A 129 0.07 7.72 -1.92
CA ASN A 129 -0.98 7.90 -2.93
C ASN A 129 -2.39 7.60 -2.41
N THR A 130 -2.60 7.57 -1.10
CA THR A 130 -3.90 7.24 -0.50
C THR A 130 -4.20 8.10 0.72
N TYR A 131 -5.39 7.96 1.28
CA TYR A 131 -5.76 8.45 2.60
C TYR A 131 -6.98 7.69 3.11
N TYR A 132 -7.18 7.70 4.42
CA TYR A 132 -8.42 7.31 5.07
C TYR A 132 -8.80 8.39 6.08
N SER A 133 -10.08 8.42 6.47
CA SER A 133 -10.70 9.45 7.33
C SER A 133 -9.84 9.86 8.53
N HIS A 134 -9.34 8.87 9.29
CA HIS A 134 -8.57 9.08 10.53
C HIS A 134 -7.05 9.24 10.35
N LEU A 135 -6.54 9.28 9.12
CA LEU A 135 -5.09 9.25 8.87
C LEU A 135 -4.34 10.43 9.53
N GLY A 136 -4.83 11.66 9.43
CA GLY A 136 -4.20 12.85 9.99
C GLY A 136 -4.07 12.81 11.52
N GLU A 137 -5.08 12.28 12.21
CA GLU A 137 -5.07 12.08 13.67
C GLU A 137 -4.06 10.99 14.04
N HIS A 138 -4.07 9.86 13.31
CA HIS A 138 -3.12 8.78 13.53
C HIS A 138 -1.67 9.22 13.28
N MET A 139 -1.43 10.06 12.26
CA MET A 139 -0.12 10.65 11.98
C MET A 139 0.35 11.55 13.13
N SER A 140 -0.55 12.40 13.64
CA SER A 140 -0.26 13.29 14.77
C SER A 140 0.05 12.50 16.03
N GLU A 141 -0.71 11.44 16.32
CA GLU A 141 -0.50 10.56 17.48
C GLU A 141 0.88 9.90 17.49
N VAL A 142 1.37 9.49 16.32
CA VAL A 142 2.66 8.81 16.21
C VAL A 142 3.85 9.73 15.90
N GLY A 143 3.60 11.04 15.76
CA GLY A 143 4.61 12.06 15.49
C GLY A 143 5.19 11.98 14.07
N LEU A 144 4.34 11.73 13.07
CA LEU A 144 4.65 11.90 11.65
C LEU A 144 4.33 13.33 11.20
N GLU A 145 5.17 13.86 10.31
CA GLU A 145 5.00 15.21 9.75
C GLU A 145 4.72 15.05 8.27
N SER A 146 3.55 15.51 7.83
CA SER A 146 3.13 15.40 6.44
C SER A 146 3.92 16.31 5.49
N THR A 147 4.52 17.38 6.03
CA THR A 147 5.35 18.34 5.30
C THR A 147 6.71 17.76 4.87
N ILE A 148 7.16 16.68 5.52
CA ILE A 148 8.45 16.03 5.22
C ILE A 148 8.19 14.71 4.52
N ASN A 149 8.56 14.64 3.24
CA ASN A 149 8.50 13.40 2.48
C ASN A 149 9.79 13.17 1.68
N LYS A 150 10.58 12.17 2.07
CA LYS A 150 11.90 11.82 1.50
C LYS A 150 11.90 10.48 0.75
N TRP A 151 10.74 10.10 0.21
CA TRP A 151 10.53 8.85 -0.53
C TRP A 151 11.44 8.74 -1.77
N ASP A 152 11.79 9.87 -2.38
CA ASP A 152 12.57 10.03 -3.62
C ASP A 152 14.09 9.84 -3.44
N LYS A 153 14.55 9.69 -2.19
CA LYS A 153 15.99 9.61 -1.86
C LYS A 153 16.35 8.27 -1.20
N PRO A 154 16.01 7.11 -1.79
CA PRO A 154 16.39 5.83 -1.21
C PRO A 154 17.92 5.70 -1.12
N LEU A 155 18.40 5.14 -0.02
CA LEU A 155 19.81 4.81 0.17
C LEU A 155 19.98 3.30 0.07
N ALA A 156 20.60 2.84 -1.01
CA ALA A 156 21.01 1.45 -1.16
C ALA A 156 22.30 1.19 -0.36
N LEU A 157 22.23 0.23 0.57
CA LEU A 157 23.37 -0.30 1.30
C LEU A 157 23.73 -1.63 0.63
N GLY A 158 24.91 -1.68 0.00
CA GLY A 158 25.34 -2.86 -0.75
C GLY A 158 25.41 -4.12 0.11
N ALA A 159 25.19 -5.27 -0.53
CA ALA A 159 25.47 -6.56 0.08
C ALA A 159 26.98 -6.64 0.32
N VAL A 160 27.38 -6.67 1.59
CA VAL A 160 28.76 -7.02 1.95
C VAL A 160 28.84 -8.53 1.80
N ASP A 161 29.53 -9.02 0.76
CA ASP A 161 29.86 -10.44 0.64
C ASP A 161 30.80 -10.81 1.81
N PRO A 162 30.38 -11.64 2.78
CA PRO A 162 31.24 -12.04 3.90
C PRO A 162 32.43 -12.90 3.47
N HIS A 163 32.41 -13.45 2.25
CA HIS A 163 33.51 -14.23 1.68
C HIS A 163 34.50 -13.40 0.84
N ASP A 164 34.24 -12.11 0.63
CA ASP A 164 35.17 -11.22 -0.06
C ASP A 164 36.18 -10.63 0.94
N SER A 165 36.97 -11.52 1.55
CA SER A 165 37.98 -11.16 2.56
C SER A 165 39.28 -10.63 1.95
N LEU A 166 39.42 -10.53 0.62
CA LEU A 166 40.61 -10.00 -0.02
C LEU A 166 40.24 -9.23 -1.29
N SER A 167 40.15 -7.90 -1.15
CA SER A 167 40.13 -6.95 -2.26
C SER A 167 41.34 -7.19 -3.18
N HIS A 168 41.15 -7.97 -4.24
CA HIS A 168 42.06 -8.01 -5.38
C HIS A 168 41.66 -6.89 -6.36
N PRO A 169 42.60 -6.05 -6.85
CA PRO A 169 42.30 -4.89 -7.70
C PRO A 169 41.88 -5.25 -9.15
N ALA A 170 41.52 -6.51 -9.42
CA ALA A 170 41.27 -7.04 -10.76
C ALA A 170 39.92 -7.76 -10.92
N GLY A 171 38.92 -7.43 -10.08
CA GLY A 171 37.62 -8.13 -10.07
C GLY A 171 36.44 -7.29 -9.58
N VAL A 172 36.48 -5.96 -9.72
CA VAL A 172 35.29 -5.10 -9.51
C VAL A 172 34.36 -5.22 -10.71
N SER A 173 33.63 -6.34 -10.81
CA SER A 173 32.39 -6.35 -11.58
C SER A 173 31.24 -6.07 -10.64
N ASP A 174 30.95 -4.78 -10.46
CA ASP A 174 29.62 -4.22 -10.24
C ASP A 174 28.63 -5.04 -9.39
N ALA A 175 28.93 -5.26 -8.10
CA ALA A 175 27.86 -5.41 -7.11
C ALA A 175 27.30 -4.01 -6.78
N GLN A 176 26.86 -3.28 -7.81
CA GLN A 176 26.21 -1.99 -7.62
C GLN A 176 24.86 -2.28 -6.97
N ALA A 177 24.69 -1.88 -5.71
CA ALA A 177 23.43 -2.05 -5.02
C ALA A 177 22.33 -1.36 -5.85
N GLU A 178 21.43 -2.13 -6.45
CA GLU A 178 20.35 -1.59 -7.27
C GLU A 178 19.47 -0.69 -6.38
N SER A 179 19.54 0.61 -6.60
CA SER A 179 18.63 1.56 -5.98
C SER A 179 17.24 1.40 -6.60
N ALA A 180 16.18 1.64 -5.81
CA ALA A 180 14.83 1.62 -6.33
C ALA A 180 14.62 2.73 -7.38
N ALA A 181 13.95 2.38 -8.48
CA ALA A 181 13.51 3.33 -9.50
C ALA A 181 12.27 4.09 -9.03
N CYS A 182 12.03 5.30 -9.54
CA CYS A 182 10.76 5.98 -9.29
C CYS A 182 9.65 5.41 -10.20
N VAL A 183 8.43 5.30 -9.69
CA VAL A 183 7.26 4.99 -10.53
C VAL A 183 7.04 6.14 -11.52
N ASP A 184 6.74 5.80 -12.78
CA ASP A 184 6.43 6.79 -13.80
C ASP A 184 5.22 7.66 -13.39
N PRO A 185 5.33 9.01 -13.43
CA PRO A 185 4.21 9.90 -13.12
C PRO A 185 2.92 9.61 -13.90
N ASP A 186 3.02 9.14 -15.15
CA ASP A 186 1.85 8.82 -15.97
C ASP A 186 1.16 7.51 -15.53
N GLN A 187 1.89 6.63 -14.84
CA GLN A 187 1.37 5.39 -14.23
C GLN A 187 0.90 5.57 -12.79
N PHE A 188 1.15 6.74 -12.19
CA PHE A 188 0.76 7.04 -10.83
C PHE A 188 -0.75 7.26 -10.72
N VAL A 189 -1.39 6.46 -9.87
CA VAL A 189 -2.82 6.56 -9.56
C VAL A 189 -3.03 6.58 -8.06
N ASN A 190 -4.03 7.35 -7.62
CA ASN A 190 -4.44 7.33 -6.23
C ASN A 190 -5.06 5.96 -5.90
N PHE A 191 -4.61 5.37 -4.80
CA PHE A 191 -5.20 4.16 -4.28
C PHE A 191 -6.41 4.52 -3.41
N LEU A 192 -7.58 3.97 -3.74
CA LEU A 192 -8.83 4.22 -3.03
C LEU A 192 -9.04 3.15 -1.96
N ILE A 193 -9.18 3.57 -0.70
CA ILE A 193 -9.57 2.69 0.39
C ILE A 193 -11.10 2.68 0.45
N PRO A 194 -11.78 1.54 0.28
CA PRO A 194 -13.23 1.50 0.32
C PRO A 194 -13.78 1.84 1.71
N ASN A 195 -14.93 2.52 1.73
CA ASN A 195 -15.57 2.95 2.96
C ASN A 195 -16.44 1.83 3.58
N TRP A 196 -15.80 0.89 4.26
CA TRP A 196 -16.49 -0.25 4.90
C TRP A 196 -17.36 0.14 6.11
N PHE A 197 -17.08 1.28 6.75
CA PHE A 197 -17.64 1.61 8.07
C PHE A 197 -18.55 2.84 7.99
N SER A 198 -19.40 2.87 6.96
CA SER A 198 -20.36 3.96 6.71
C SER A 198 -21.34 4.11 7.90
N GLY A 199 -20.97 4.94 8.89
CA GLY A 199 -21.79 5.20 10.08
C GLY A 199 -21.09 5.95 11.23
N GLU A 200 -19.77 5.78 11.42
CA GLU A 200 -19.09 6.30 12.65
C GLU A 200 -17.92 7.27 12.39
N ASP A 201 -17.39 7.34 11.17
CA ASP A 201 -16.09 7.97 10.94
C ASP A 201 -16.18 9.44 10.46
N THR A 202 -16.30 10.37 11.41
CA THR A 202 -16.06 11.82 11.19
C THR A 202 -14.57 12.16 11.22
N GLY A 203 -13.73 11.34 10.59
CA GLY A 203 -12.30 11.60 10.55
C GLY A 203 -11.97 12.91 9.82
N SER A 204 -10.99 13.64 10.34
CA SER A 204 -10.64 14.99 9.85
C SER A 204 -10.03 15.02 8.44
N THR A 205 -9.52 13.90 7.94
CA THR A 205 -8.71 13.82 6.71
C THR A 205 -9.60 13.70 5.48
N LYS A 206 -9.55 14.69 4.58
CA LYS A 206 -10.36 14.74 3.34
C LYS A 206 -9.57 14.46 2.07
N ASP A 207 -8.25 14.54 2.15
CA ASP A 207 -7.32 14.42 1.04
C ASP A 207 -5.99 13.83 1.52
N ASN A 208 -5.12 13.49 0.58
CA ASN A 208 -3.80 12.94 0.88
C ASN A 208 -2.96 13.98 1.64
N PRO A 209 -2.55 13.72 2.89
CA PRO A 209 -1.85 14.70 3.70
C PRO A 209 -0.45 15.01 3.17
N PHE A 210 0.16 14.11 2.38
CA PHE A 210 1.49 14.32 1.82
C PHE A 210 1.40 15.09 0.50
N PRO A 211 2.10 16.25 0.38
CA PRO A 211 2.12 16.99 -0.87
C PRO A 211 2.82 16.18 -1.96
N LEU A 212 2.18 16.12 -3.12
CA LEU A 212 2.73 15.45 -4.29
C LEU A 212 3.72 16.38 -5.02
N PRO A 213 4.81 15.85 -5.59
CA PRO A 213 5.70 16.62 -6.45
C PRO A 213 4.99 17.12 -7.72
N ASP A 214 5.45 18.25 -8.26
CA ASP A 214 4.84 18.91 -9.42
C ASP A 214 4.68 17.99 -10.65
N THR A 215 5.63 17.08 -10.86
CA THR A 215 5.59 16.11 -11.98
C THR A 215 4.42 15.14 -11.85
N TYR A 216 4.21 14.57 -10.66
CA TYR A 216 3.10 13.67 -10.35
C TYR A 216 1.77 14.41 -10.34
N MET A 217 1.74 15.63 -9.79
CA MET A 217 0.55 16.50 -9.82
C MET A 217 0.11 16.82 -11.25
N ALA A 218 1.05 17.22 -12.10
CA ALA A 218 0.75 17.57 -13.50
C ALA A 218 0.26 16.35 -14.29
N ALA A 219 0.89 15.18 -14.10
CA ALA A 219 0.45 13.93 -14.72
C ALA A 219 -0.96 13.54 -14.25
N GLN A 220 -1.25 13.65 -12.95
CA GLN A 220 -2.57 13.37 -12.39
C GLN A 220 -3.64 14.31 -12.94
N GLN A 221 -3.35 15.61 -13.01
CA GLN A 221 -4.28 16.60 -13.60
C GLN A 221 -4.52 16.35 -15.08
N ARG A 222 -3.49 15.96 -15.84
CA ARG A 222 -3.61 15.60 -17.24
C ARG A 222 -4.50 14.36 -17.41
N ASN A 223 -4.27 13.32 -16.62
CA ASN A 223 -5.07 12.10 -16.65
C ASN A 223 -6.54 12.36 -16.30
N LEU A 224 -6.81 13.21 -15.30
CA LEU A 224 -8.18 13.61 -14.95
C LEU A 224 -8.86 14.40 -16.07
N LYS A 225 -8.17 15.37 -16.69
CA LYS A 225 -8.69 16.11 -17.84
C LYS A 225 -9.00 15.19 -19.02
N ASN A 226 -8.08 14.29 -19.35
CA ASN A 226 -8.26 13.31 -20.43
C ASN A 226 -9.47 12.39 -20.16
N LEU A 227 -9.66 11.98 -18.90
CA LEU A 227 -10.82 11.17 -18.49
C LEU A 227 -12.12 11.95 -18.64
N ASP A 228 -12.16 13.21 -18.20
CA ASP A 228 -13.34 14.06 -18.31
C ASP A 228 -13.69 14.37 -19.78
N GLU A 229 -12.69 14.63 -20.61
CA GLU A 229 -12.85 14.80 -22.06
C GLU A 229 -13.39 13.52 -22.71
N THR A 230 -12.83 12.36 -22.37
CA THR A 230 -13.31 11.05 -22.85
C THR A 230 -14.75 10.81 -22.42
N ARG A 231 -15.09 11.08 -21.16
CA ARG A 231 -16.46 10.92 -20.62
C ARG A 231 -17.44 11.88 -21.27
N ARG A 232 -17.03 13.12 -21.55
CA ARG A 232 -17.84 14.12 -22.27
C ARG A 232 -18.08 13.66 -23.70
N SER A 233 -17.03 13.27 -24.41
CA SER A 233 -17.12 12.73 -25.78
C SER A 233 -18.07 11.54 -25.86
N LEU A 234 -17.98 10.59 -24.92
CA LEU A 234 -18.88 9.43 -24.85
C LEU A 234 -20.35 9.82 -24.62
N ARG A 235 -20.60 10.91 -23.87
CA ARG A 235 -21.96 11.39 -23.58
C ARG A 235 -22.56 12.18 -24.74
N GLU A 236 -21.74 13.00 -25.40
CA GLU A 236 -22.18 13.91 -26.48
C GLU A 236 -22.30 13.20 -27.82
N THR A 237 -21.70 12.02 -27.99
CA THR A 237 -21.85 11.23 -29.21
C THR A 237 -23.32 10.81 -29.40
N PRO A 238 -23.99 11.23 -30.49
CA PRO A 238 -25.38 10.86 -30.75
C PRO A 238 -25.44 9.39 -31.18
N LEU A 239 -25.52 8.50 -30.20
CA LEU A 239 -25.67 7.06 -30.39
C LEU A 239 -27.15 6.68 -30.32
N GLU A 240 -27.57 5.79 -31.21
CA GLU A 240 -28.86 5.12 -31.08
C GLU A 240 -28.91 4.28 -29.79
N GLU A 241 -30.11 4.08 -29.25
CA GLU A 241 -30.29 3.43 -27.95
C GLU A 241 -29.75 1.99 -27.91
N ASN A 242 -29.83 1.28 -29.04
CA ASN A 242 -29.25 -0.06 -29.18
C ASN A 242 -27.71 -0.02 -29.10
N ARG A 243 -27.07 0.95 -29.77
CA ARG A 243 -25.61 1.12 -29.74
C ARG A 243 -25.09 1.56 -28.37
N LYS A 244 -25.86 2.37 -27.63
CA LYS A 244 -25.53 2.70 -26.24
C LYS A 244 -25.51 1.46 -25.35
N LYS A 245 -26.50 0.56 -25.52
CA LYS A 245 -26.53 -0.72 -24.79
C LYS A 245 -25.36 -1.62 -25.15
N GLU A 246 -25.01 -1.74 -26.42
CA GLU A 246 -23.84 -2.50 -26.87
C GLU A 246 -22.54 -1.96 -26.28
N LEU A 247 -22.35 -0.64 -26.32
CA LEU A 247 -21.18 0.02 -25.74
C LEU A 247 -21.08 -0.20 -24.23
N SER A 248 -22.19 -0.06 -23.51
CA SER A 248 -22.24 -0.33 -22.06
C SER A 248 -21.88 -1.78 -21.73
N SER A 249 -22.41 -2.74 -22.49
CA SER A 249 -22.08 -4.16 -22.34
C SER A 249 -20.60 -4.44 -22.62
N ALA A 250 -20.04 -3.86 -23.69
CA ALA A 250 -18.63 -4.00 -24.01
C ALA A 250 -17.73 -3.42 -22.90
N LEU A 251 -18.04 -2.21 -22.41
CA LEU A 251 -17.32 -1.59 -21.30
C LEU A 251 -17.35 -2.45 -20.04
N HIS A 252 -18.49 -3.05 -19.70
CA HIS A 252 -18.58 -3.97 -18.56
C HIS A 252 -17.69 -5.21 -18.74
N VAL A 253 -17.65 -5.80 -19.93
CA VAL A 253 -16.80 -6.96 -20.22
C VAL A 253 -15.32 -6.58 -20.09
N TYR A 254 -14.88 -5.51 -20.75
CA TYR A 254 -13.50 -5.05 -20.66
C TYR A 254 -13.10 -4.64 -19.24
N PHE A 255 -14.00 -4.01 -18.48
CA PHE A 255 -13.76 -3.68 -17.09
C PHE A 255 -13.61 -4.94 -16.23
N LYS A 256 -14.46 -5.95 -16.44
CA LYS A 256 -14.36 -7.24 -15.75
C LYS A 256 -13.03 -7.92 -16.06
N ASP A 257 -12.67 -8.03 -17.34
CA ASP A 257 -11.42 -8.66 -17.75
C ASP A 257 -10.20 -7.93 -17.16
N TRP A 258 -10.25 -6.60 -17.14
CA TRP A 258 -9.24 -5.77 -16.49
C TRP A 258 -9.14 -6.03 -14.98
N LEU A 259 -10.27 -6.20 -14.26
CA LEU A 259 -10.26 -6.52 -12.82
C LEU A 259 -9.57 -7.87 -12.53
N TYR A 260 -9.77 -8.88 -13.37
CA TYR A 260 -9.12 -10.18 -13.22
C TYR A 260 -7.64 -10.12 -13.60
N ALA A 261 -7.31 -9.51 -14.74
CA ALA A 261 -5.93 -9.42 -15.23
C ALA A 261 -5.03 -8.60 -14.30
N SER A 262 -5.56 -7.54 -13.68
CA SER A 262 -4.81 -6.70 -12.73
C SER A 262 -4.81 -7.23 -11.30
N GLY A 263 -5.61 -8.26 -10.98
CA GLY A 263 -5.82 -8.74 -9.61
C GLY A 263 -6.66 -7.80 -8.73
N ASN A 264 -7.14 -6.66 -9.25
CA ASN A 264 -7.98 -5.70 -8.52
C ASN A 264 -9.33 -6.29 -8.08
N ILE A 265 -9.77 -7.39 -8.70
CA ILE A 265 -10.94 -8.16 -8.25
C ILE A 265 -10.88 -8.49 -6.75
N ARG A 266 -9.67 -8.67 -6.19
CA ARG A 266 -9.45 -9.00 -4.77
C ARG A 266 -9.90 -7.89 -3.82
N GLN A 267 -9.88 -6.63 -4.28
CA GLN A 267 -10.37 -5.50 -3.48
C GLN A 267 -11.88 -5.61 -3.23
N LEU A 268 -12.61 -6.33 -4.09
CA LEU A 268 -14.05 -6.53 -3.96
C LEU A 268 -14.41 -7.71 -3.04
N TYR A 269 -13.46 -8.57 -2.65
CA TYR A 269 -13.75 -9.73 -1.80
C TYR A 269 -14.27 -9.34 -0.41
N CYS A 270 -13.80 -8.21 0.14
CA CYS A 270 -14.36 -7.69 1.39
C CYS A 270 -15.79 -7.15 1.26
N LEU A 271 -16.32 -6.91 0.04
CA LEU A 271 -17.71 -6.43 -0.17
C LEU A 271 -18.72 -7.58 -0.26
N GLN A 272 -18.26 -8.81 -0.40
CA GLN A 272 -19.11 -10.01 -0.54
C GLN A 272 -19.44 -10.65 0.82
N GLY A 273 -19.10 -9.99 1.93
CA GLY A 273 -19.18 -10.52 3.29
C GLY A 273 -20.43 -10.14 4.10
N ASP A 274 -21.45 -9.53 3.47
CA ASP A 274 -22.76 -9.28 4.08
C ASP A 274 -23.85 -10.16 3.46
#